data_AF-A0A3B8WYH1-F1
#
_entry.id   AF-A0A3B8WYH1-F1
#
_cell.length_a   1.000
_cell.length_b   1.000
_cell.length_c   1.000
_cell.angle_alpha   90.00
_cell.angle_beta   90.00
_cell.angle_gamma   90.00
#
_symmetry.space_group_name_H-M   'P 1'
#
loop_
_entity.id
_entity.type
_entity.pdbx_description
1 polymer ?
#
loop_
_entity_poly.entity_id
_entity_poly.type
_entity_poly.pdbx_seq_one_letter_code
_entity_poly.pdbx_strand_id
1 'polypeptide(L)'
;FGPASVINDAPLVFEDDTRQGGWRPKNYSGRFFGPTRLRVALMKSRNLVSIRLLDAIGIDRARDYFPRFGFDKENLPADLSLALGSGVMTPLELVSGYAVLANGGYRVQPHLVTRVTDQWGEVVWQADFPKALHPADVGSSPLGPRQPRDLNLELEESKSNLRNMVEPAADTADLDVRQVLNGRASLAESSQGENRVVAPKVLPDAVLYLINSMLRDVIRSGTG
;
A
#
# COMPACT_ATOMS: atom_id res chain seq x y z
N PHE A 1 12.13 7.75 5.03
CA PHE A 1 13.03 6.73 4.46
C PHE A 1 12.40 6.09 3.24
N GLY A 2 13.20 5.63 2.27
CA GLY A 2 12.75 4.92 1.07
C GLY A 2 13.75 3.84 0.64
N PRO A 3 13.51 3.08 -0.44
CA PRO A 3 14.32 1.92 -0.81
C PRO A 3 15.81 2.22 -1.03
N ALA A 4 16.13 3.43 -1.51
CA ALA A 4 17.49 3.89 -1.74
C ALA A 4 18.13 4.60 -0.54
N SER A 5 17.38 4.84 0.55
CA SER A 5 17.95 5.43 1.77
C SER A 5 19.07 4.55 2.30
N VAL A 6 20.19 5.18 2.63
CA VAL A 6 21.38 4.50 3.13
C VAL A 6 21.40 4.59 4.65
N ILE A 7 21.54 3.44 5.30
CA ILE A 7 21.64 3.32 6.76
C ILE A 7 22.90 2.50 7.06
N ASN A 8 23.67 2.94 8.04
CA ASN A 8 24.97 2.35 8.32
C ASN A 8 24.84 1.01 9.07
N ASP A 9 25.26 -0.08 8.43
CA ASP A 9 25.37 -1.41 9.03
C ASP A 9 26.72 -1.56 9.73
N ALA A 10 26.84 -0.88 10.88
CA ALA A 10 28.04 -0.77 11.70
C ALA A 10 27.69 -1.02 13.19
N PRO A 11 28.68 -1.39 14.03
CA PRO A 11 28.46 -1.72 15.44
C PRO A 11 27.56 -0.73 16.18
N LEU A 12 26.69 -1.27 17.05
CA LEU A 12 25.83 -0.52 17.96
C LEU A 12 26.08 -1.00 19.39
N VAL A 13 26.07 -0.05 20.32
CA VAL A 13 26.12 -0.30 21.76
C VAL A 13 25.10 0.64 22.38
N PHE A 14 24.14 0.07 23.09
CA PHE A 14 23.21 0.83 23.92
C PHE A 14 23.56 0.57 25.37
N GLU A 15 23.61 1.63 26.16
CA GLU A 15 23.80 1.51 27.60
C GLU A 15 22.56 0.81 28.19
N ASP A 16 22.81 -0.15 29.07
CA ASP A 16 21.79 -0.94 29.75
C ASP A 16 22.28 -1.15 31.17
N ASP A 17 21.67 -0.44 32.13
CA ASP A 17 22.06 -0.48 33.54
C ASP A 17 21.90 -1.88 34.16
N THR A 18 21.13 -2.77 33.51
CA THR A 18 20.90 -4.14 33.95
C THR A 18 21.92 -5.14 33.41
N ARG A 19 22.73 -4.75 32.40
CA ARG A 19 23.77 -5.60 31.81
C ARG A 19 25.15 -4.94 31.84
N GLN A 20 26.10 -5.61 32.46
CA GLN A 20 27.52 -5.23 32.34
C GLN A 20 27.94 -5.20 30.86
N GLY A 21 28.29 -4.01 30.36
CA GLY A 21 28.76 -3.80 28.99
C GLY A 21 27.69 -3.42 27.96
N GLY A 22 26.44 -3.21 28.39
CA GLY A 22 25.33 -2.73 27.55
C GLY A 22 24.76 -3.78 26.57
N TRP A 23 23.72 -3.40 25.83
CA TRP A 23 23.16 -4.21 24.76
C TRP A 23 23.92 -4.00 23.45
N ARG A 24 24.46 -5.10 22.90
CA ARG A 24 25.32 -5.11 21.71
C ARG A 24 24.76 -6.06 20.63
N PRO A 25 23.73 -5.65 19.90
CA PRO A 25 23.11 -6.47 18.87
C PRO A 25 24.10 -6.79 17.74
N LYS A 26 23.86 -7.88 17.02
CA LYS A 26 24.68 -8.32 15.88
C LYS A 26 23.81 -8.81 14.74
N ASN A 27 24.31 -8.70 13.52
CA ASN A 27 23.76 -9.43 12.39
C ASN A 27 23.99 -10.93 12.56
N TYR A 28 23.10 -11.77 12.02
CA TYR A 28 23.25 -13.22 12.04
C TYR A 28 24.63 -13.69 11.53
N SER A 29 25.16 -13.06 10.48
CA SER A 29 26.46 -13.42 9.91
C SER A 29 27.68 -12.99 10.75
N GLY A 30 27.48 -12.22 11.84
CA GLY A 30 28.56 -11.63 12.64
C GLY A 30 29.39 -10.55 11.92
N ARG A 31 29.03 -10.20 10.67
CA ARG A 31 29.75 -9.22 9.83
C ARG A 31 29.02 -7.89 9.77
N PHE A 32 29.79 -6.84 9.50
CA PHE A 32 29.31 -5.49 9.20
C PHE A 32 29.44 -5.22 7.71
N PHE A 33 28.51 -4.45 7.16
CA PHE A 33 28.45 -4.16 5.73
C PHE A 33 28.56 -2.66 5.43
N GLY A 34 28.66 -1.82 6.47
CA GLY A 34 28.79 -0.37 6.33
C GLY A 34 27.54 0.27 5.71
N PRO A 35 27.68 1.40 5.00
CA PRO A 35 26.57 2.09 4.35
C PRO A 35 25.74 1.15 3.46
N THR A 36 24.53 0.81 3.90
CA THR A 36 23.67 -0.19 3.27
C THR A 36 22.34 0.43 2.88
N ARG A 37 21.91 0.22 1.63
CA ARG A 37 20.59 0.67 1.16
C ARG A 37 19.48 -0.10 1.89
N LEU A 38 18.40 0.57 2.28
CA LEU A 38 17.28 -0.03 3.01
C LEU A 38 16.68 -1.25 2.28
N ARG A 39 16.58 -1.20 0.95
CA ARG A 39 16.21 -2.35 0.11
C ARG A 39 17.08 -3.58 0.37
N VAL A 40 18.39 -3.40 0.40
CA VAL A 40 19.36 -4.48 0.61
C VAL A 40 19.28 -4.98 2.06
N ALA A 41 19.11 -4.06 3.01
CA ALA A 41 18.94 -4.40 4.41
C ALA A 41 17.70 -5.27 4.66
N LEU A 42 16.56 -4.93 4.05
CA LEU A 42 15.35 -5.75 4.10
C LEU A 42 15.59 -7.11 3.44
N MET A 43 16.19 -7.12 2.25
CA MET A 43 16.51 -8.36 1.53
C MET A 43 17.41 -9.29 2.31
N LYS A 44 18.42 -8.78 3.02
CA LYS A 44 19.38 -9.60 3.78
C LYS A 44 19.09 -9.68 5.27
N SER A 45 17.89 -9.25 5.70
CA SER A 45 17.46 -9.21 7.11
C SER A 45 18.53 -8.64 8.05
N ARG A 46 19.02 -7.43 7.77
CA ARG A 46 20.11 -6.80 8.53
C ARG A 46 19.61 -6.19 9.83
N ASN A 47 19.81 -6.91 10.94
CA ASN A 47 19.44 -6.49 12.30
C ASN A 47 19.90 -5.06 12.64
N LEU A 48 21.16 -4.72 12.37
CA LEU A 48 21.70 -3.41 12.76
C LEU A 48 21.04 -2.26 11.99
N VAL A 49 20.68 -2.48 10.74
CA VAL A 49 19.93 -1.50 9.95
C VAL A 49 18.49 -1.38 10.46
N SER A 50 17.83 -2.51 10.78
CA SER A 50 16.48 -2.50 11.34
C SER A 50 16.40 -1.72 12.67
N ILE A 51 17.38 -1.93 13.56
CA ILE A 51 17.45 -1.23 14.84
C ILE A 51 17.64 0.28 14.62
N ARG A 52 18.60 0.70 13.77
CA ARG A 52 18.80 2.13 13.46
C ARG A 52 17.58 2.77 12.82
N LEU A 53 16.85 2.02 11.99
CA LEU A 53 15.62 2.51 11.39
C LEU A 53 14.54 2.73 12.43
N LEU A 54 14.34 1.78 13.36
CA LEU A 54 13.38 1.94 14.45
C LEU A 54 13.76 3.11 15.37
N ASP A 55 15.04 3.20 15.74
CA ASP A 55 15.58 4.29 16.55
C ASP A 55 15.33 5.66 15.90
N ALA A 56 15.60 5.79 14.60
CA ALA A 56 15.36 7.01 13.85
C ALA A 56 13.86 7.36 13.65
N ILE A 57 12.98 6.36 13.64
CA ILE A 57 11.51 6.57 13.55
C ILE A 57 10.92 6.91 14.93
N GLY A 58 11.51 6.35 16.00
CA GLY A 58 11.00 6.36 17.36
C GLY A 58 10.12 5.13 17.65
N ILE A 59 10.35 4.52 18.82
CA ILE A 59 9.66 3.29 19.25
C ILE A 59 8.16 3.53 19.37
N ASP A 60 7.73 4.58 20.07
CA ASP A 60 6.30 4.85 20.28
C ASP A 60 5.58 5.14 18.96
N ARG A 61 6.22 5.89 18.07
CA ARG A 61 5.68 6.15 16.72
C ARG A 61 5.47 4.85 15.94
N ALA A 62 6.41 3.91 16.04
CA ALA A 62 6.25 2.60 15.41
C ALA A 62 5.09 1.82 16.05
N ARG A 63 5.05 1.74 17.39
CA ARG A 63 3.99 1.06 18.16
C ARG A 63 2.60 1.61 17.87
N ASP A 64 2.46 2.93 17.70
CA ASP A 64 1.21 3.59 17.31
C ASP A 64 0.80 3.31 15.86
N TYR A 65 1.73 2.87 15.02
CA TYR A 65 1.47 2.57 13.62
C TYR A 65 0.97 1.14 13.40
N PHE A 66 1.42 0.18 14.21
CA PHE A 66 1.07 -1.25 14.09
C PHE A 66 -0.45 -1.55 14.17
N PRO A 67 -1.27 -0.89 15.00
CA PRO A 67 -2.73 -1.12 15.05
C PRO A 67 -3.45 -0.94 13.72
N ARG A 68 -2.88 -0.17 12.78
CA ARG A 68 -3.41 -0.04 11.41
C ARG A 68 -3.41 -1.36 10.63
N PHE A 69 -2.57 -2.31 11.02
CA PHE A 69 -2.49 -3.65 10.44
C PHE A 69 -3.26 -4.69 11.28
N GLY A 70 -3.88 -4.28 12.37
CA GLY A 70 -4.64 -5.14 13.28
C GLY A 70 -3.82 -5.80 14.39
N PHE A 71 -2.62 -5.30 14.67
CA PHE A 71 -1.84 -5.73 15.83
C PHE A 71 -2.23 -4.96 17.08
N ASP A 72 -2.23 -5.66 18.21
CA ASP A 72 -2.42 -5.07 19.53
C ASP A 72 -1.13 -4.36 19.98
N LYS A 73 -1.24 -3.07 20.36
CA LYS A 73 -0.08 -2.24 20.73
C LYS A 73 0.53 -2.70 22.05
N GLU A 74 -0.30 -3.19 22.94
CA GLU A 74 0.03 -3.64 24.28
C GLU A 74 0.95 -4.86 24.24
N ASN A 75 0.86 -5.68 23.18
CA ASN A 75 1.72 -6.84 22.93
C ASN A 75 3.06 -6.50 22.26
N LEU A 76 3.31 -5.20 21.97
CA LEU A 76 4.54 -4.73 21.35
C LEU A 76 5.47 -4.11 22.40
N PRO A 77 6.73 -4.59 22.52
CA PRO A 77 7.69 -4.04 23.47
C PRO A 77 8.02 -2.57 23.19
N ALA A 78 8.29 -1.84 24.27
CA ALA A 78 8.60 -0.42 24.27
C ALA A 78 10.11 -0.14 24.17
N ASP A 79 10.85 -1.01 23.50
CA ASP A 79 12.30 -0.92 23.33
C ASP A 79 12.74 -1.25 21.89
N LEU A 80 14.04 -1.11 21.61
CA LEU A 80 14.60 -1.34 20.27
C LEU A 80 14.62 -2.81 19.84
N SER A 81 14.38 -3.76 20.75
CA SER A 81 14.25 -5.18 20.40
C SER A 81 13.02 -5.42 19.52
N LEU A 82 12.03 -4.52 19.52
CA LEU A 82 10.89 -4.54 18.61
C LEU A 82 11.33 -4.66 17.14
N ALA A 83 12.44 -4.03 16.75
CA ALA A 83 13.00 -4.11 15.40
C ALA A 83 13.49 -5.53 15.02
N LEU A 84 13.66 -6.40 16.00
CA LEU A 84 14.09 -7.79 15.86
C LEU A 84 12.93 -8.79 16.01
N GLY A 85 11.70 -8.32 16.16
CA GLY A 85 10.51 -9.17 16.23
C GLY A 85 10.26 -9.79 17.61
N SER A 86 10.63 -9.11 18.70
CA SER A 86 10.34 -9.54 20.08
C SER A 86 8.86 -9.36 20.50
N GLY A 87 8.04 -8.74 19.67
CA GLY A 87 6.58 -8.64 19.89
C GLY A 87 5.88 -9.98 19.74
N VAL A 88 4.80 -10.18 20.50
CA VAL A 88 4.01 -11.41 20.49
C VAL A 88 2.74 -11.19 19.68
N MET A 89 2.43 -12.12 18.77
CA MET A 89 1.22 -12.08 17.96
C MET A 89 0.77 -13.48 17.57
N THR A 90 -0.52 -13.65 17.32
CA THR A 90 -1.10 -14.89 16.80
C THR A 90 -0.82 -15.03 15.30
N PRO A 91 -0.82 -16.27 14.76
CA PRO A 91 -0.72 -16.49 13.32
C PRO A 91 -1.83 -15.77 12.52
N LEU A 92 -3.03 -15.64 13.10
CA LEU A 92 -4.15 -14.97 12.44
C LEU A 92 -3.89 -13.46 12.30
N GLU A 93 -3.34 -12.81 13.33
CA GLU A 93 -2.94 -11.40 13.27
C GLU A 93 -1.82 -11.18 12.26
N LEU A 94 -0.81 -12.06 12.27
CA LEU A 94 0.31 -11.99 11.32
C LEU A 94 -0.18 -12.07 9.87
N VAL A 95 -1.00 -13.07 9.54
CA VAL A 95 -1.56 -13.25 8.19
C VAL A 95 -2.46 -12.06 7.82
N SER A 96 -3.26 -11.56 8.76
CA SER A 96 -4.13 -10.38 8.53
C SER A 96 -3.32 -9.13 8.23
N GLY A 97 -2.22 -8.91 8.95
CA GLY A 97 -1.29 -7.80 8.70
C GLY A 97 -0.61 -7.90 7.34
N TYR A 98 -0.15 -9.10 6.95
CA TYR A 98 0.43 -9.34 5.63
C TYR A 98 -0.60 -9.21 4.49
N ALA A 99 -1.87 -9.53 4.74
CA ALA A 99 -2.94 -9.39 3.75
C ALA A 99 -3.11 -7.95 3.25
N VAL A 100 -2.85 -6.95 4.10
CA VAL A 100 -2.84 -5.53 3.72
C VAL A 100 -1.89 -5.28 2.54
N LEU A 101 -0.72 -5.92 2.52
CA LEU A 101 0.24 -5.75 1.42
C LEU A 101 -0.21 -6.46 0.15
N ALA A 102 -0.85 -7.63 0.31
CA ALA A 102 -1.31 -8.44 -0.81
C ALA A 102 -2.55 -7.86 -1.51
N ASN A 103 -3.44 -7.19 -0.77
CA ASN A 103 -4.78 -6.80 -1.23
C ASN A 103 -4.90 -5.32 -1.67
N GLY A 104 -3.80 -4.59 -1.80
CA GLY A 104 -3.85 -3.19 -2.22
C GLY A 104 -3.87 -2.16 -1.09
N GLY A 105 -3.50 -2.54 0.13
CA GLY A 105 -3.39 -1.64 1.27
C GLY A 105 -4.63 -1.57 2.15
N TYR A 106 -5.53 -2.55 2.06
CA TYR A 106 -6.81 -2.57 2.78
C TYR A 106 -6.76 -3.49 3.99
N ARG A 107 -7.26 -3.02 5.14
CA ARG A 107 -7.39 -3.86 6.34
C ARG A 107 -8.73 -4.58 6.31
N VAL A 108 -8.68 -5.88 6.04
CA VAL A 108 -9.86 -6.77 6.05
C VAL A 108 -9.99 -7.48 7.39
N GLN A 109 -11.21 -7.83 7.77
CA GLN A 109 -11.47 -8.64 8.95
C GLN A 109 -11.47 -10.12 8.57
N PRO A 110 -10.63 -10.97 9.20
CA PRO A 110 -10.70 -12.40 8.98
C PRO A 110 -12.04 -12.93 9.50
N HIS A 111 -12.68 -13.79 8.70
CA HIS A 111 -13.95 -14.42 9.05
C HIS A 111 -14.00 -15.83 8.46
N LEU A 112 -14.67 -16.75 9.16
CA LEU A 112 -14.76 -18.16 8.77
C LEU A 112 -16.14 -18.51 8.19
N VAL A 113 -17.19 -17.93 8.75
CA VAL A 113 -18.57 -18.21 8.35
C VAL A 113 -19.05 -17.15 7.37
N THR A 114 -19.50 -17.58 6.19
CA THR A 114 -20.00 -16.69 5.14
C THR A 114 -21.52 -16.72 5.01
N ARG A 115 -22.14 -17.85 5.30
CA ARG A 115 -23.58 -18.07 5.20
C ARG A 115 -24.01 -19.14 6.19
N VAL A 116 -25.16 -18.93 6.83
CA VAL A 116 -25.84 -19.91 7.66
C VAL A 116 -27.20 -20.18 7.04
N THR A 117 -27.50 -21.45 6.80
CA THR A 117 -28.80 -21.89 6.30
C THR A 117 -29.49 -22.79 7.31
N ASP A 118 -30.82 -22.80 7.28
CA ASP A 118 -31.60 -23.77 8.04
C ASP A 118 -31.65 -25.14 7.33
N GLN A 119 -32.41 -26.07 7.92
CA GLN A 119 -32.61 -27.42 7.39
C GLN A 119 -33.37 -27.50 6.07
N TRP A 120 -34.06 -26.42 5.68
CA TRP A 120 -34.78 -26.31 4.41
C TRP A 120 -33.96 -25.56 3.34
N GLY A 121 -32.78 -25.05 3.69
CA GLY A 121 -31.87 -24.34 2.78
C GLY A 121 -32.06 -22.82 2.78
N GLU A 122 -32.95 -22.28 3.61
CA GLU A 122 -33.21 -20.85 3.69
C GLU A 122 -32.09 -20.12 4.44
N VAL A 123 -31.75 -18.92 3.96
CA VAL A 123 -30.66 -18.13 4.55
C VAL A 123 -31.12 -17.48 5.84
N VAL A 124 -30.58 -17.95 6.96
CA VAL A 124 -30.81 -17.36 8.28
C VAL A 124 -29.86 -16.20 8.53
N TRP A 125 -28.64 -16.29 8.00
CA TRP A 125 -27.65 -15.23 8.12
C TRP A 125 -26.65 -15.27 6.96
N GLN A 126 -26.20 -14.10 6.53
CA GLN A 126 -25.19 -13.91 5.50
C GLN A 126 -24.19 -12.88 5.98
N ALA A 127 -22.91 -13.16 5.76
CA ALA A 127 -21.83 -12.25 6.07
C ALA A 127 -21.84 -11.03 5.15
N ASP A 128 -21.78 -9.83 5.75
CA ASP A 128 -21.57 -8.57 5.06
C ASP A 128 -20.30 -7.88 5.59
N PHE A 129 -19.14 -8.51 5.33
CA PHE A 129 -17.85 -7.98 5.75
C PHE A 129 -17.26 -7.05 4.69
N PRO A 130 -16.63 -5.93 5.10
CA PRO A 130 -15.94 -5.03 4.19
C PRO A 130 -14.87 -5.75 3.36
N LYS A 131 -14.86 -5.52 2.04
CA LYS A 131 -13.90 -6.15 1.11
C LYS A 131 -12.85 -5.15 0.64
N ALA A 132 -11.66 -5.63 0.34
CA ALA A 132 -10.65 -4.83 -0.36
C ALA A 132 -11.13 -4.54 -1.79
N LEU A 133 -10.88 -3.32 -2.29
CA LEU A 133 -11.16 -2.99 -3.68
C LEU A 133 -10.10 -3.66 -4.58
N HIS A 134 -10.54 -4.49 -5.52
CA HIS A 134 -9.66 -5.04 -6.53
C HIS A 134 -9.36 -3.97 -7.59
N PRO A 135 -8.16 -3.92 -8.20
CA PRO A 135 -7.89 -2.98 -9.31
C PRO A 135 -8.89 -3.08 -10.46
N ALA A 136 -9.46 -4.26 -10.71
CA ALA A 136 -10.54 -4.44 -11.69
C ALA A 136 -11.85 -3.75 -11.28
N ASP A 137 -12.10 -3.54 -9.98
CA ASP A 137 -13.25 -2.80 -9.46
C ASP A 137 -13.06 -1.28 -9.55
N VAL A 138 -11.84 -0.79 -9.83
CA VAL A 138 -11.54 0.64 -9.96
C VAL A 138 -11.99 1.18 -11.34
N GLY A 139 -12.29 0.28 -12.29
CA GLY A 139 -12.76 0.61 -13.64
C GLY A 139 -14.25 0.97 -13.75
N SER A 140 -15.03 0.86 -12.68
CA SER A 140 -16.44 1.29 -12.61
C SER A 140 -16.62 2.64 -11.90
N SER A 141 -15.53 3.40 -11.72
CA SER A 141 -15.60 4.81 -11.34
C SER A 141 -16.13 5.66 -12.50
N PRO A 142 -17.01 6.67 -12.29
CA PRO A 142 -17.51 7.55 -13.36
C PRO A 142 -16.42 8.39 -14.04
N LEU A 143 -15.20 8.37 -13.49
CA LEU A 143 -14.00 8.83 -14.14
C LEU A 143 -13.36 7.61 -14.79
N GLY A 144 -13.66 7.39 -16.08
CA GLY A 144 -13.09 6.32 -16.89
C GLY A 144 -11.56 6.27 -16.86
N PRO A 145 -10.93 5.26 -17.49
CA PRO A 145 -9.47 5.14 -17.50
C PRO A 145 -8.86 6.49 -17.89
N ARG A 146 -8.06 7.08 -17.00
CA ARG A 146 -7.24 8.24 -17.36
C ARG A 146 -6.33 7.74 -18.48
N GLN A 147 -6.69 8.08 -19.72
CA GLN A 147 -5.81 7.84 -20.85
C GLN A 147 -4.45 8.45 -20.50
N PRO A 148 -3.34 7.78 -20.84
CA PRO A 148 -2.02 8.37 -20.69
C PRO A 148 -2.07 9.78 -21.30
N ARG A 149 -1.66 10.80 -20.53
CA ARG A 149 -1.53 12.15 -21.09
C ARG A 149 -0.54 12.05 -22.24
N ASP A 150 -1.03 12.15 -23.46
CA ASP A 150 -0.20 12.22 -24.64
C ASP A 150 0.23 13.68 -24.79
N LEU A 151 1.34 14.04 -24.13
CA LEU A 151 1.84 15.42 -24.09
C LEU A 151 2.09 15.99 -25.50
N ASN A 152 2.27 15.11 -26.49
CA ASN A 152 2.41 15.52 -27.89
C ASN A 152 1.09 15.99 -28.49
N LEU A 153 -0.05 15.34 -28.16
CA LEU A 153 -1.37 15.81 -28.60
C LEU A 153 -1.72 17.16 -27.97
N GLU A 154 -1.52 17.33 -26.65
CA GLU A 154 -1.80 18.60 -25.95
C GLU A 154 -0.94 19.75 -26.48
N LEU A 155 0.31 19.47 -26.88
CA LEU A 155 1.21 20.46 -27.47
C LEU A 155 0.75 20.87 -28.87
N GLU A 156 0.32 19.92 -29.70
CA GLU A 156 -0.20 20.22 -31.05
C GLU A 156 -1.57 20.91 -31.00
N GLU A 157 -2.44 20.56 -30.06
CA GLU A 157 -3.69 21.28 -29.78
C GLU A 157 -3.43 22.70 -29.26
N SER A 158 -2.42 22.90 -28.41
CA SER A 158 -2.04 24.22 -27.93
C SER A 158 -1.47 25.09 -29.05
N LYS A 159 -0.66 24.51 -29.95
CA LYS A 159 -0.12 25.19 -31.14
C LYS A 159 -1.20 25.53 -32.16
N SER A 160 -2.18 24.65 -32.39
CA SER A 160 -3.28 24.92 -33.30
C SER A 160 -4.22 26.01 -32.77
N ASN A 161 -4.49 26.00 -31.46
CA ASN A 161 -5.29 27.03 -30.79
C ASN A 161 -4.60 28.42 -30.82
N LEU A 162 -3.27 28.45 -30.67
CA LEU A 162 -2.48 29.69 -30.85
C LEU A 162 -2.50 30.19 -32.30
N ARG A 163 -2.55 29.28 -33.28
CA ARG A 163 -2.62 29.62 -34.71
C ARG A 163 -3.98 30.20 -35.09
N ASN A 164 -5.05 29.70 -34.46
CA ASN A 164 -6.42 30.19 -34.65
C ASN A 164 -6.71 31.54 -33.94
N MET A 165 -5.76 32.05 -33.13
CA MET A 165 -5.84 33.40 -32.56
C MET A 165 -5.24 34.49 -33.48
N VAL A 166 -4.69 34.13 -34.66
CA VAL A 166 -3.93 35.06 -35.52
C VAL A 166 -4.52 35.26 -36.92
N GLU A 167 -5.63 34.61 -37.29
CA GLU A 167 -6.31 34.89 -38.58
C GLU A 167 -7.75 35.37 -38.39
N PRO A 168 -8.22 36.39 -39.15
CA PRO A 168 -9.56 36.90 -39.02
C PRO A 168 -10.57 35.94 -39.66
N ALA A 169 -11.68 35.74 -38.96
CA ALA A 169 -12.77 34.87 -39.35
C ALA A 169 -13.41 35.27 -40.69
N ALA A 170 -13.63 34.28 -41.55
CA ALA A 170 -14.61 34.35 -42.64
C ALA A 170 -15.39 33.02 -42.73
N ASP A 171 -16.68 33.13 -42.44
CA ASP A 171 -17.85 32.42 -42.97
C ASP A 171 -18.02 30.87 -42.94
N THR A 172 -19.14 30.52 -42.27
CA THR A 172 -20.21 29.55 -42.63
C THR A 172 -20.14 28.05 -42.32
N ALA A 173 -21.29 27.62 -41.78
CA ALA A 173 -22.06 26.38 -42.02
C ALA A 173 -21.96 25.21 -41.02
N ASP A 174 -23.02 25.11 -40.22
CA ASP A 174 -23.80 23.93 -39.81
C ASP A 174 -23.13 22.54 -39.84
N LEU A 175 -22.89 22.00 -38.64
CA LEU A 175 -23.04 20.57 -38.36
C LEU A 175 -23.75 20.39 -37.03
N ASP A 176 -24.89 19.70 -37.08
CA ASP A 176 -25.83 19.49 -35.98
C ASP A 176 -25.23 18.57 -34.89
N VAL A 177 -24.65 19.18 -33.86
CA VAL A 177 -24.03 18.50 -32.71
C VAL A 177 -25.07 17.81 -31.81
N ARG A 178 -26.37 18.11 -31.96
CA ARG A 178 -27.41 17.61 -31.03
C ARG A 178 -27.80 16.15 -31.27
N GLN A 179 -27.65 15.62 -32.49
CA GLN A 179 -27.99 14.21 -32.78
C GLN A 179 -26.97 13.20 -32.22
N VAL A 180 -25.69 13.59 -32.10
CA VAL A 180 -24.62 12.71 -31.56
C VAL A 180 -24.70 12.59 -30.03
N LEU A 181 -25.24 13.61 -29.35
CA LEU A 181 -25.35 13.63 -27.89
C LEU A 181 -26.51 12.75 -27.37
N ASN A 182 -27.59 12.61 -28.14
CA ASN A 182 -28.76 11.82 -27.72
C ASN A 182 -28.57 10.30 -27.84
N GLY A 183 -27.63 9.82 -28.67
CA GLY A 183 -27.34 8.38 -28.81
C GLY A 183 -26.49 7.77 -27.70
N ARG A 184 -25.90 8.60 -26.81
CA ARG A 184 -25.07 8.13 -25.68
C ARG A 184 -25.81 8.14 -24.34
N ALA A 185 -26.99 8.77 -24.27
CA ALA A 185 -27.74 8.90 -23.03
C ALA A 185 -28.50 7.61 -22.63
N SER A 186 -28.74 6.66 -23.55
CA SER A 186 -29.56 5.47 -23.25
C SER A 186 -28.78 4.21 -22.85
N LEU A 187 -27.47 4.30 -22.63
CA LEU A 187 -26.63 3.19 -22.17
C LEU A 187 -26.05 3.41 -20.75
N ALA A 188 -26.46 4.48 -20.07
CA ALA A 188 -25.93 4.89 -18.77
C ALA A 188 -26.85 4.54 -17.58
N GLU A 189 -27.97 3.85 -17.79
CA GLU A 189 -28.95 3.54 -16.73
C GLU A 189 -29.16 2.03 -16.57
N SER A 190 -28.10 1.29 -16.27
CA SER A 190 -28.23 -0.04 -15.65
C SER A 190 -26.97 -0.43 -14.87
N SER A 191 -26.58 0.40 -13.91
CA SER A 191 -25.72 -0.04 -12.82
C SER A 191 -26.21 0.60 -11.53
N GLN A 192 -27.30 0.06 -10.98
CA GLN A 192 -27.51 0.20 -9.54
C GLN A 192 -26.32 -0.48 -8.87
N GLY A 193 -25.34 0.34 -8.46
CA GLY A 193 -24.19 -0.16 -7.74
C GLY A 193 -24.69 -0.78 -6.44
N GLU A 194 -24.47 -2.09 -6.29
CA GLU A 194 -24.49 -2.72 -4.97
C GLU A 194 -23.68 -1.82 -4.03
N ASN A 195 -24.27 -1.42 -2.91
CA ASN A 195 -23.60 -0.63 -1.87
C ASN A 195 -22.49 -1.50 -1.26
N ARG A 196 -21.38 -1.67 -1.97
CA ARG A 196 -20.26 -2.52 -1.54
C ARG A 196 -19.61 -1.87 -0.34
N VAL A 197 -19.70 -2.52 0.81
CA VAL A 197 -18.96 -2.11 2.00
C VAL A 197 -17.46 -2.33 1.70
N VAL A 198 -16.72 -1.24 1.58
CA VAL A 198 -15.28 -1.26 1.29
C VAL A 198 -14.49 -1.22 2.58
N ALA A 199 -13.50 -2.10 2.70
CA ALA A 199 -12.58 -2.11 3.83
C ALA A 199 -11.78 -0.81 3.93
N PRO A 200 -11.35 -0.38 5.14
CA PRO A 200 -10.53 0.82 5.29
C PRO A 200 -9.15 0.62 4.63
N LYS A 201 -8.75 1.59 3.81
CA LYS A 201 -7.39 1.65 3.24
C LYS A 201 -6.42 2.21 4.27
N VAL A 202 -5.49 1.39 4.72
CA VAL A 202 -4.54 1.71 5.80
C VAL A 202 -3.14 2.03 5.29
N LEU A 203 -2.86 1.74 4.01
CA LEU A 203 -1.57 2.01 3.38
C LEU A 203 -1.74 2.83 2.09
N PRO A 204 -1.03 3.96 1.93
CA PRO A 204 -1.02 4.72 0.68
C PRO A 204 -0.39 3.93 -0.48
N ASP A 205 -0.88 4.12 -1.70
CA ASP A 205 -0.41 3.39 -2.90
C ASP A 205 1.08 3.56 -3.17
N ALA A 206 1.61 4.78 -2.96
CA ALA A 206 3.04 5.04 -3.12
C ALA A 206 3.88 4.22 -2.12
N VAL A 207 3.45 4.13 -0.86
CA VAL A 207 4.16 3.34 0.16
C VAL A 207 4.05 1.85 -0.15
N LEU A 208 2.86 1.39 -0.51
CA LEU A 208 2.63 0.00 -0.92
C LEU A 208 3.53 -0.40 -2.10
N TYR A 209 3.63 0.45 -3.11
CA TYR A 209 4.51 0.23 -4.26
C TYR A 209 5.96 0.06 -3.83
N LEU A 210 6.47 0.93 -2.94
CA LEU A 210 7.84 0.86 -2.45
C LEU A 210 8.09 -0.43 -1.65
N ILE A 211 7.17 -0.81 -0.77
CA ILE A 211 7.27 -2.06 0.02
C ILE A 211 7.24 -3.27 -0.91
N ASN A 212 6.27 -3.37 -1.81
CA ASN A 212 6.15 -4.47 -2.76
C ASN A 212 7.37 -4.57 -3.69
N SER A 213 7.92 -3.42 -4.10
CA SER A 213 9.15 -3.37 -4.88
C SER A 213 10.35 -3.94 -4.12
N MET A 214 10.48 -3.68 -2.82
CA MET A 214 11.55 -4.25 -1.99
C MET A 214 11.31 -5.74 -1.69
N LEU A 215 10.07 -6.13 -1.40
CA LEU A 215 9.72 -7.53 -1.13
C LEU A 215 9.94 -8.45 -2.35
N ARG A 216 9.77 -7.94 -3.57
CA ARG A 216 10.10 -8.68 -4.80
C ARG A 216 11.56 -9.09 -4.87
N ASP A 217 12.49 -8.27 -4.36
CA ASP A 217 13.90 -8.64 -4.32
C ASP A 217 14.14 -9.79 -3.34
N VAL A 218 13.42 -9.81 -2.21
CA VAL A 218 13.48 -10.92 -1.24
C VAL A 218 13.07 -12.22 -1.89
N ILE A 219 11.97 -12.21 -2.66
CA ILE A 219 11.45 -13.40 -3.34
C ILE A 219 12.42 -13.87 -4.44
N ARG A 220 13.00 -12.94 -5.20
CA ARG A 220 13.85 -13.27 -6.36
C ARG A 220 15.27 -13.68 -5.96
N SER A 221 15.83 -13.06 -4.94
CA SER A 221 17.24 -13.20 -4.58
C SER A 221 17.48 -13.95 -3.27
N GLY A 222 16.41 -14.23 -2.51
CA GLY A 222 16.49 -14.83 -1.19
C GLY A 222 17.23 -13.96 -0.18
N THR A 223 17.23 -14.42 1.07
CA THR A 223 17.88 -13.71 2.18
C THR A 223 19.38 -13.98 2.31
N GLY A 224 19.92 -14.86 1.46
CA GLY A 224 21.32 -15.31 1.49
C GLY A 224 21.47 -16.69 2.10
#